data_AF-A0A816BWV8-F1
#
_entry.id   AF-A0A816BWV8-F1
#
_cell.length_a   1.000
_cell.length_b   1.000
_cell.length_c   1.000
_cell.angle_alpha   90.00
_cell.angle_beta   90.00
_cell.angle_gamma   90.00
#
_symmetry.space_group_name_H-M   'P 1'
#
loop_
_entity.id
_entity.type
_entity.pdbx_description
1 polymer ?
#
loop_
_entity_poly.entity_id
_entity_poly.type
_entity_poly.pdbx_seq_one_letter_code
_entity_poly.pdbx_strand_id
1 'polypeptide(L)'
;MKNVSFSFKSHDQQELKQLYGLNYNYDITINFNELSGLRDRARLIEYSHRIKIQNDTEQGTEMLHSFVSFVDTIENIIKNLTQLKMIGYPCVQSLLEPSKTFTCIEGKYNELIEFEQTIEKLRVEWEYNLCELYKQHISLTYFFYEQFWIIERYLYNRTTVINNAYHLLKYIGIQPELIQYDFLLDMNQDPVNRLKKVGQVLSTQKTKIIETNEQKYLTNNRVLLVQTSDEGIMRAILSLFTFVQVPAKVNQLFYCTNRTTWMEVCAFVYRCFYSEKFHQLIRPELLTLSIQDKFIELLSQMISWQQPEHHFQFGIITTSSNINQLLINSLKALELIQEIFAYQMLNIIKLKEEIEKLNGKTCFLVTSNIAGLGKSTTIRNIIHNSGKEYIKFPISGNIDMKSLVTRFCNCANNSSSSSSSSSSSKIAIHIDIGIINDINQLNEFLYSVILFRSFRYESVAINICADVSIYIELDSSPQMINLYEKIIILQNLEKLQIPLIEWNQMNIHYLAGIKLVINYLQAIDEQIINQTDINEENLEEIDKMTCAKLLRNNS
;
A
#
# COMPACT_ATOMS: atom_id res chain seq x y z
N MET A 1 0.22 19.96 -9.64
CA MET A 1 0.60 20.83 -8.50
C MET A 1 1.91 21.54 -8.84
N LYS A 2 1.82 22.66 -9.56
CA LYS A 2 2.82 23.73 -9.72
C LYS A 2 2.05 24.98 -10.17
N ASN A 3 2.44 26.14 -9.62
CA ASN A 3 2.01 27.52 -9.90
C ASN A 3 0.89 28.08 -9.01
N VAL A 4 1.29 28.63 -7.86
CA VAL A 4 0.64 29.78 -7.21
C VAL A 4 1.51 30.98 -7.59
N SER A 5 0.96 31.97 -8.29
CA SER A 5 1.67 33.22 -8.60
C SER A 5 1.20 34.33 -7.67
N PHE A 6 2.15 34.93 -6.94
CA PHE A 6 1.94 36.15 -6.18
C PHE A 6 2.58 37.32 -6.93
N SER A 7 1.89 38.44 -7.07
CA SER A 7 2.52 39.72 -7.43
C SER A 7 2.30 40.73 -6.30
N PHE A 8 3.40 41.23 -5.75
CA PHE A 8 3.39 42.30 -4.76
C PHE A 8 3.45 43.64 -5.50
N LYS A 9 2.44 44.48 -5.32
CA LYS A 9 2.58 45.93 -5.55
C LYS A 9 2.63 46.59 -4.18
N SER A 10 3.84 46.86 -3.68
CA SER A 10 4.00 47.81 -2.57
C SER A 10 3.97 49.23 -3.12
N HIS A 11 3.36 50.14 -2.35
CA HIS A 11 3.17 51.54 -2.70
C HIS A 11 4.49 52.36 -2.63
N ASP A 12 5.61 51.74 -2.24
CA ASP A 12 6.91 52.41 -2.04
C ASP A 12 7.81 52.43 -3.29
N GLN A 13 7.28 52.10 -4.47
CA GLN A 13 8.04 52.22 -5.72
C GLN A 13 8.34 53.68 -6.15
N GLN A 14 7.86 54.71 -5.45
CA GLN A 14 8.17 56.09 -5.81
C GLN A 14 9.52 56.59 -5.26
N GLU A 15 9.99 56.10 -4.11
CA GLU A 15 11.29 56.52 -3.57
C GLU A 15 12.49 55.86 -4.26
N LEU A 16 12.35 54.61 -4.72
CA LEU A 16 13.42 53.93 -5.47
C LEU A 16 13.50 54.34 -6.96
N LYS A 17 12.42 54.89 -7.53
CA LYS A 17 12.39 55.36 -8.93
C LYS A 17 13.17 56.66 -9.14
N GLN A 18 13.33 57.49 -8.10
CA GLN A 18 14.08 58.75 -8.20
C GLN A 18 15.59 58.57 -8.05
N LEU A 19 16.06 57.49 -7.39
CA LEU A 19 17.49 57.32 -7.08
C LEU A 19 18.30 56.60 -8.16
N TYR A 20 17.68 55.78 -9.02
CA TYR A 20 18.45 54.91 -9.95
C TYR A 20 18.02 54.88 -11.41
N GLY A 21 17.00 55.63 -11.84
CA GLY A 21 16.71 55.82 -13.28
C GLY A 21 16.61 54.52 -14.11
N LEU A 22 16.13 53.42 -13.52
CA LEU A 22 16.01 52.12 -14.19
C LEU A 22 14.53 51.71 -14.28
N ASN A 23 13.96 51.84 -15.48
CA ASN A 23 12.67 51.29 -15.83
C ASN A 23 12.80 49.80 -16.16
N TYR A 24 12.68 48.92 -15.16
CA TYR A 24 12.37 47.52 -15.37
C TYR A 24 11.39 47.03 -14.29
N ASN A 25 10.13 46.79 -14.69
CA ASN A 25 9.19 46.00 -13.90
C ASN A 25 9.60 44.53 -14.01
N TYR A 26 10.40 44.04 -13.07
CA TYR A 26 10.59 42.60 -12.90
C TYR A 26 9.49 42.06 -11.99
N ASP A 27 8.58 41.25 -12.53
CA ASP A 27 7.68 40.43 -11.73
C ASP A 27 8.53 39.32 -11.07
N ILE A 28 8.83 39.49 -9.78
CA ILE A 28 9.55 38.48 -9.00
C ILE A 28 8.56 37.36 -8.65
N THR A 29 8.80 36.16 -9.18
CA THR A 29 8.05 34.96 -8.79
C THR A 29 8.74 34.29 -7.61
N ILE A 30 8.08 34.22 -6.46
CA ILE A 30 8.57 33.55 -5.25
C ILE A 30 7.73 32.30 -5.01
N ASN A 31 8.37 31.15 -4.80
CA ASN A 31 7.66 29.91 -4.49
C ASN A 31 7.39 29.76 -2.98
N PHE A 32 6.51 28.84 -2.59
CA PHE A 32 6.14 28.66 -1.18
C PHE A 32 7.33 28.25 -0.29
N ASN A 33 8.29 27.47 -0.79
CA ASN A 33 9.46 27.06 0.00
C ASN A 33 10.33 28.28 0.36
N GLU A 34 10.50 29.20 -0.59
CA GLU A 34 11.20 30.47 -0.37
C GLU A 34 10.42 31.37 0.60
N LEU A 35 9.10 31.49 0.43
CA LEU A 35 8.24 32.25 1.36
C LEU A 35 8.29 31.69 2.79
N SER A 36 8.25 30.36 2.94
CA SER A 36 8.38 29.70 4.23
C SER A 36 9.75 30.00 4.87
N GLY A 37 10.83 29.94 4.08
CA GLY A 37 12.16 30.29 4.56
C GLY A 37 12.28 31.76 4.98
N LEU A 38 11.63 32.68 4.24
CA LEU A 38 11.55 34.09 4.61
C LEU A 38 10.73 34.30 5.89
N ARG A 39 9.62 33.60 6.06
CA ARG A 39 8.82 33.62 7.29
C ARG A 39 9.64 33.17 8.50
N ASP A 40 10.39 32.08 8.38
CA ASP A 40 11.17 31.56 9.50
C ASP A 40 12.28 32.54 9.90
N ARG A 41 12.90 33.23 8.93
CA ARG A 41 13.83 34.34 9.20
C ARG A 41 13.12 35.53 9.85
N ALA A 42 11.94 35.92 9.37
CA ALA A 42 11.13 36.99 9.95
C ALA A 42 10.75 36.70 11.42
N ARG A 43 10.38 35.45 11.73
CA ARG A 43 10.13 34.99 13.11
C ARG A 43 11.36 35.13 13.99
N LEU A 44 12.53 34.71 13.51
CA LEU A 44 13.80 34.85 14.26
C LEU A 44 14.14 36.32 14.55
N ILE A 45 13.92 37.20 13.56
CA ILE A 45 14.11 38.65 13.72
C ILE A 45 13.13 39.21 14.76
N GLU A 46 11.84 38.84 14.69
CA GLU A 46 10.82 39.19 15.68
C GLU A 46 11.24 38.78 17.10
N TYR A 47 11.68 37.53 17.30
CA TYR A 47 12.15 37.04 18.60
C TYR A 47 13.39 37.80 19.09
N SER A 48 14.31 38.16 18.21
CA SER A 48 15.52 38.90 18.57
C SER A 48 15.25 40.36 18.96
N HIS A 49 14.28 41.03 18.32
CA HIS A 49 13.86 42.38 18.68
C HIS A 49 13.10 42.41 20.01
N ARG A 50 12.34 41.35 20.34
CA ARG A 50 11.72 41.20 21.67
C ARG A 50 12.75 41.09 22.81
N ILE A 51 13.97 40.63 22.51
CA ILE A 51 15.07 40.48 23.49
C ILE A 51 15.91 41.77 23.60
N LYS A 52 15.98 42.58 22.55
CA LYS A 52 16.68 43.87 22.57
C LYS A 52 15.71 45.00 22.93
N ILE A 53 15.69 45.36 24.21
CA ILE A 53 15.11 46.63 24.66
C ILE A 53 15.96 47.76 24.07
N GLN A 54 15.55 48.34 22.93
CA GLN A 54 15.67 49.76 22.55
C GLN A 54 15.55 49.99 21.02
N ASN A 55 14.61 50.88 20.68
CA ASN A 55 14.61 51.79 19.52
C ASN A 55 14.32 51.28 18.10
N ASP A 56 13.76 50.08 17.92
CA ASP A 56 13.15 49.71 16.62
C ASP A 56 11.67 50.12 16.58
N THR A 57 11.26 50.78 15.50
CA THR A 57 9.92 51.36 15.31
C THR A 57 8.83 50.28 15.38
N GLU A 58 7.78 50.50 16.17
CA GLU A 58 6.61 49.62 16.32
C GLU A 58 6.08 49.14 14.96
N GLN A 59 6.13 50.01 13.94
CA GLN A 59 5.77 49.73 12.55
C GLN A 59 6.55 48.58 11.90
N GLY A 60 7.87 48.46 12.15
CA GLY A 60 8.68 47.37 11.59
C GLY A 60 8.31 46.00 12.17
N THR A 61 7.95 45.97 13.46
CA THR A 61 7.49 44.76 14.13
C THR A 61 6.09 44.35 13.65
N GLU A 62 5.18 45.32 13.46
CA GLU A 62 3.85 45.08 12.90
C GLU A 62 3.90 44.56 11.45
N MET A 63 4.81 45.08 10.62
CA MET A 63 5.02 44.59 9.26
C MET A 63 5.53 43.14 9.24
N LEU A 64 6.48 42.80 10.12
CA LEU A 64 6.98 41.43 10.25
C LEU A 64 5.88 40.48 10.73
N HIS A 65 5.09 40.88 11.72
CA HIS A 65 3.96 40.08 12.22
C HIS A 65 2.91 39.85 11.13
N SER A 66 2.57 40.90 10.38
CA SER A 66 1.62 40.83 9.26
C SER A 66 2.12 39.91 8.15
N PHE A 67 3.43 39.95 7.84
CA PHE A 67 4.04 39.04 6.88
C PHE A 67 4.05 37.58 7.37
N VAL A 68 4.34 37.33 8.64
CA VAL A 68 4.31 35.98 9.21
C VAL A 68 2.90 35.39 9.15
N SER A 69 1.89 36.16 9.58
CA SER A 69 0.48 35.76 9.51
C SER A 69 0.00 35.52 8.08
N PHE A 70 0.47 36.32 7.11
CA PHE A 70 0.19 36.12 5.70
C PHE A 70 0.72 34.77 5.19
N VAL A 71 1.98 34.44 5.48
CA VAL A 71 2.57 33.16 5.05
C VAL A 71 1.92 31.97 5.78
N ASP A 72 1.56 32.12 7.05
CA ASP A 72 0.84 31.09 7.81
C ASP A 72 -0.56 30.81 7.23
N THR A 73 -1.27 31.85 6.75
CA THR A 73 -2.55 31.71 6.04
C THR A 73 -2.38 30.87 4.76
N ILE A 74 -1.31 31.12 3.99
CA ILE A 74 -0.98 30.33 2.78
C ILE A 74 -0.70 28.87 3.15
N GLU A 75 0.10 28.64 4.20
CA GLU A 75 0.42 27.28 4.66
C GLU A 75 -0.85 26.52 5.08
N ASN A 76 -1.77 27.17 5.80
CA ASN A 76 -3.05 26.59 6.20
C ASN A 76 -3.93 26.26 4.99
N ILE A 77 -3.99 27.12 3.98
CA ILE A 77 -4.69 26.82 2.72
C ILE A 77 -4.11 25.57 2.05
N ILE A 78 -2.78 25.50 1.90
CA ILE A 78 -2.10 24.34 1.29
C ILE A 78 -2.39 23.06 2.09
N LYS A 79 -2.34 23.14 3.42
CA LYS A 79 -2.65 22.05 4.34
C LYS A 79 -4.10 21.59 4.19
N ASN A 80 -5.07 22.50 4.23
CA ASN A 80 -6.50 22.19 4.11
C ASN A 80 -6.84 21.61 2.73
N LEU A 81 -6.27 22.12 1.63
CA LEU A 81 -6.42 21.56 0.29
C LEU A 81 -5.82 20.15 0.18
N THR A 82 -4.65 19.94 0.79
CA THR A 82 -4.01 18.63 0.83
C THR A 82 -4.89 17.66 1.61
N GLN A 83 -5.39 18.06 2.78
CA GLN A 83 -6.32 17.24 3.58
C GLN A 83 -7.61 16.93 2.81
N LEU A 84 -8.27 17.92 2.18
CA LEU A 84 -9.45 17.69 1.34
C LEU A 84 -9.20 16.62 0.26
N LYS A 85 -8.03 16.65 -0.38
CA LYS A 85 -7.65 15.63 -1.35
C LYS A 85 -7.47 14.25 -0.70
N MET A 86 -6.83 14.20 0.47
CA MET A 86 -6.57 12.96 1.21
C MET A 86 -7.86 12.29 1.71
N ILE A 87 -8.81 13.08 2.21
CA ILE A 87 -10.13 12.60 2.65
C ILE A 87 -11.08 12.31 1.48
N GLY A 88 -10.61 12.49 0.25
CA GLY A 88 -11.29 12.06 -0.97
C GLY A 88 -12.36 13.01 -1.47
N TYR A 89 -12.27 14.32 -1.24
CA TYR A 89 -13.17 15.28 -1.86
C TYR A 89 -12.98 15.31 -3.40
N PRO A 90 -14.04 15.19 -4.24
CA PRO A 90 -13.90 14.98 -5.69
C PRO A 90 -13.44 16.24 -6.44
N CYS A 91 -13.71 17.41 -5.88
CA CYS A 91 -13.70 18.69 -6.58
C CYS A 91 -12.56 19.62 -6.11
N VAL A 92 -11.48 19.07 -5.56
CA VAL A 92 -10.35 19.92 -5.10
C VAL A 92 -9.73 20.72 -6.25
N GLN A 93 -9.64 20.12 -7.44
CA GLN A 93 -9.09 20.80 -8.61
C GLN A 93 -10.00 21.94 -9.09
N SER A 94 -11.32 21.75 -9.07
CA SER A 94 -12.26 22.81 -9.46
C SER A 94 -12.29 23.99 -8.48
N LEU A 95 -11.84 23.80 -7.22
CA LEU A 95 -11.64 24.93 -6.28
C LEU A 95 -10.50 25.86 -6.73
N LEU A 96 -9.62 25.39 -7.63
CA LEU A 96 -8.43 26.08 -8.10
C LEU A 96 -8.51 26.49 -9.57
N GLU A 97 -9.59 26.13 -10.28
CA GLU A 97 -9.77 26.41 -11.70
C GLU A 97 -10.84 27.48 -11.96
N PRO A 98 -10.58 28.44 -12.88
CA PRO A 98 -9.25 28.80 -13.42
C PRO A 98 -8.33 29.27 -12.28
N SER A 99 -7.02 29.28 -12.52
CA SER A 99 -6.00 29.61 -11.51
C SER A 99 -6.41 30.79 -10.63
N LYS A 100 -6.57 30.56 -9.32
CA LYS A 100 -6.94 31.62 -8.37
C LYS A 100 -5.75 32.56 -8.11
N THR A 101 -6.02 33.84 -8.17
CA THR A 101 -5.08 34.90 -7.82
C THR A 101 -5.68 35.71 -6.68
N PHE A 102 -4.88 36.00 -5.66
CA PHE A 102 -5.25 36.80 -4.50
C PHE A 102 -4.38 38.05 -4.50
N THR A 103 -4.96 39.20 -4.20
CA THR A 103 -4.22 40.47 -4.18
C THR A 103 -3.89 40.84 -2.73
N CYS A 104 -2.62 41.20 -2.47
CA CYS A 104 -2.19 41.78 -1.21
C CYS A 104 -1.80 43.23 -1.44
N ILE A 105 -2.53 44.16 -0.82
CA ILE A 105 -2.27 45.61 -0.91
C ILE A 105 -2.03 46.11 0.51
N GLU A 106 -0.86 46.72 0.75
CA GLU A 106 -0.49 47.29 2.06
C GLU A 106 -0.68 46.30 3.23
N GLY A 107 -0.31 45.03 3.01
CA GLY A 107 -0.44 43.98 4.03
C GLY A 107 -1.87 43.49 4.28
N LYS A 108 -2.87 43.95 3.51
CA LYS A 108 -4.24 43.45 3.57
C LYS A 108 -4.46 42.37 2.52
N TYR A 109 -4.92 41.20 2.98
CA TYR A 109 -5.14 40.00 2.17
C TYR A 109 -6.45 39.28 2.53
N ASN A 110 -7.53 40.05 2.72
CA ASN A 110 -8.83 39.54 3.18
C ASN A 110 -9.39 38.42 2.27
N GLU A 111 -9.23 38.52 0.95
CA GLU A 111 -9.65 37.48 0.00
C GLU A 111 -8.99 36.13 0.29
N LEU A 112 -7.73 36.15 0.74
CA LEU A 112 -6.99 34.94 1.10
C LEU A 112 -7.51 34.34 2.40
N ILE A 113 -7.82 35.17 3.40
CA ILE A 113 -8.42 34.75 4.68
C ILE A 113 -9.81 34.15 4.45
N GLU A 114 -10.67 34.81 3.66
CA GLU A 114 -12.00 34.31 3.30
C GLU A 114 -11.92 32.96 2.57
N PHE A 115 -10.93 32.80 1.70
CA PHE A 115 -10.68 31.55 1.01
C PHE A 115 -10.20 30.44 1.94
N GLU A 116 -9.29 30.74 2.87
CA GLU A 116 -8.86 29.81 3.92
C GLU A 116 -10.06 29.30 4.72
N GLN A 117 -10.90 30.21 5.23
CA GLN A 117 -12.09 29.89 6.01
C GLN A 117 -13.09 29.04 5.20
N THR A 118 -13.25 29.34 3.90
CA THR A 118 -14.12 28.58 3.01
C THR A 118 -13.63 27.14 2.83
N ILE A 119 -12.33 26.94 2.60
CA ILE A 119 -11.74 25.60 2.44
C ILE A 119 -11.81 24.83 3.77
N GLU A 120 -11.53 25.49 4.89
CA GLU A 120 -11.61 24.86 6.21
C GLU A 120 -13.05 24.40 6.52
N LYS A 121 -14.03 25.28 6.31
CA LYS A 121 -15.45 24.93 6.48
C LYS A 121 -15.85 23.75 5.61
N LEU A 122 -15.46 23.77 4.33
CA LEU A 122 -15.72 22.68 3.40
C LEU A 122 -15.08 21.36 3.87
N ARG A 123 -13.85 21.41 4.40
CA ARG A 123 -13.16 20.24 4.95
C ARG A 123 -13.93 19.66 6.14
N VAL A 124 -14.28 20.49 7.11
CA VAL A 124 -15.01 20.06 8.32
C VAL A 124 -16.38 19.48 7.96
N GLU A 125 -17.12 20.14 7.07
CA GLU A 125 -18.42 19.67 6.60
C GLU A 125 -18.31 18.34 5.85
N TRP A 126 -17.30 18.18 4.99
CA TRP A 126 -17.06 16.92 4.28
C TRP A 126 -16.67 15.78 5.23
N GLU A 127 -15.80 16.02 6.21
CA GLU A 127 -15.42 15.03 7.23
C GLU A 127 -16.64 14.56 8.02
N TYR A 128 -17.51 15.50 8.44
CA TYR A 128 -18.75 15.18 9.12
C TYR A 128 -19.68 14.33 8.25
N ASN A 129 -19.97 14.77 7.02
CA ASN A 129 -20.84 14.05 6.09
C ASN A 129 -20.31 12.64 5.78
N LEU A 130 -18.99 12.50 5.64
CA LEU A 130 -18.34 11.21 5.39
C LEU A 130 -18.52 10.24 6.57
N CYS A 131 -18.41 10.73 7.81
CA CYS A 131 -18.67 9.94 9.02
C CYS A 131 -20.14 9.50 9.10
N GLU A 132 -21.10 10.37 8.78
CA GLU A 132 -22.51 10.00 8.72
C GLU A 132 -22.78 8.93 7.65
N LEU A 133 -22.13 9.04 6.49
CA LEU A 133 -22.20 8.02 5.45
C LEU A 133 -21.57 6.69 5.89
N TYR A 134 -20.51 6.69 6.70
CA TYR A 134 -19.92 5.45 7.24
C TYR A 134 -20.87 4.66 8.14
N LYS A 135 -21.70 5.35 8.93
CA LYS A 135 -22.74 4.71 9.76
C LYS A 135 -23.75 3.95 8.91
N GLN A 136 -24.12 4.52 7.76
CA GLN A 136 -25.17 3.97 6.87
C GLN A 136 -24.61 2.97 5.84
N HIS A 137 -23.37 3.20 5.39
CA HIS A 137 -22.74 2.50 4.27
C HIS A 137 -21.31 2.09 4.62
N ILE A 138 -21.19 1.10 5.49
CA ILE A 138 -19.89 0.60 6.01
C ILE A 138 -18.89 0.22 4.91
N SER A 139 -19.35 -0.20 3.73
CA SER A 139 -18.46 -0.48 2.58
C SER A 139 -17.63 0.72 2.13
N LEU A 140 -18.08 1.95 2.39
CA LEU A 140 -17.31 3.14 2.09
C LEU A 140 -16.07 3.27 2.97
N THR A 141 -16.10 2.73 4.20
CA THR A 141 -14.97 2.83 5.14
C THR A 141 -13.68 2.18 4.61
N TYR A 142 -13.77 1.36 3.56
CA TYR A 142 -12.63 0.66 2.95
C TYR A 142 -11.88 1.48 1.89
N PHE A 143 -12.45 2.59 1.44
CA PHE A 143 -11.90 3.43 0.39
C PHE A 143 -11.45 4.78 0.93
N PHE A 144 -10.42 5.35 0.32
CA PHE A 144 -9.81 6.61 0.71
C PHE A 144 -9.34 7.40 -0.52
N TYR A 145 -9.05 8.69 -0.37
CA TYR A 145 -8.54 9.54 -1.45
C TYR A 145 -9.43 9.46 -2.71
N GLU A 146 -8.80 9.23 -3.87
CA GLU A 146 -9.46 9.10 -5.17
C GLU A 146 -10.21 7.77 -5.35
N GLN A 147 -10.09 6.80 -4.43
CA GLN A 147 -10.69 5.47 -4.59
C GLN A 147 -12.20 5.52 -4.69
N PHE A 148 -12.87 6.40 -3.94
CA PHE A 148 -14.32 6.63 -4.06
C PHE A 148 -14.74 6.88 -5.51
N TRP A 149 -13.98 7.74 -6.19
CA TRP A 149 -14.26 8.18 -7.55
C TRP A 149 -13.74 7.21 -8.62
N ILE A 150 -12.73 6.39 -8.29
CA ILE A 150 -12.33 5.25 -9.11
C ILE A 150 -13.48 4.21 -9.15
N ILE A 151 -14.04 3.88 -7.98
CA ILE A 151 -15.19 2.97 -7.87
C ILE A 151 -16.42 3.58 -8.56
N GLU A 152 -16.74 4.84 -8.30
CA GLU A 152 -17.86 5.51 -8.94
C GLU A 152 -17.76 5.45 -10.47
N ARG A 153 -16.62 5.86 -11.05
CA ARG A 153 -16.39 5.80 -12.50
C ARG A 153 -16.52 4.39 -13.05
N TYR A 154 -16.04 3.38 -12.33
CA TYR A 154 -16.18 1.99 -12.72
C TYR A 154 -17.65 1.55 -12.76
N LEU A 155 -18.42 1.93 -11.74
CA LEU A 155 -19.85 1.65 -11.65
C LEU A 155 -20.63 2.28 -12.81
N TYR A 156 -20.32 3.53 -13.21
CA TYR A 156 -21.01 4.20 -14.32
C TYR A 156 -20.53 3.80 -15.72
N ASN A 157 -19.23 3.58 -15.93
CA ASN A 157 -18.67 3.35 -17.26
C ASN A 157 -18.88 1.92 -17.79
N ARG A 158 -19.44 1.01 -16.97
CA ARG A 158 -19.85 -0.36 -17.36
C ARG A 158 -18.75 -1.18 -18.05
N THR A 159 -17.48 -0.81 -17.89
CA THR A 159 -16.39 -1.52 -18.57
C THR A 159 -16.08 -2.80 -17.81
N THR A 160 -16.12 -3.93 -18.52
CA THR A 160 -15.72 -5.26 -18.01
C THR A 160 -14.20 -5.42 -17.86
N VAL A 161 -13.43 -4.35 -18.10
CA VAL A 161 -11.98 -4.38 -18.04
C VAL A 161 -11.56 -4.44 -16.57
N ILE A 162 -10.83 -5.51 -16.22
CA ILE A 162 -10.14 -5.60 -14.94
C ILE A 162 -9.16 -4.42 -14.86
N ASN A 163 -9.37 -3.59 -13.86
CA ASN A 163 -8.58 -2.40 -13.59
C ASN A 163 -8.46 -2.22 -12.07
N ASN A 164 -7.88 -1.11 -11.62
CA ASN A 164 -7.73 -0.88 -10.18
C ASN A 164 -9.08 -0.94 -9.41
N ALA A 165 -10.19 -0.48 -10.00
CA ALA A 165 -11.50 -0.55 -9.35
C ALA A 165 -11.96 -1.99 -9.14
N TYR A 166 -11.74 -2.87 -10.11
CA TYR A 166 -12.01 -4.31 -9.99
C TYR A 166 -11.26 -4.91 -8.80
N HIS A 167 -9.95 -4.65 -8.71
CA HIS A 167 -9.13 -5.18 -7.61
C HIS A 167 -9.52 -4.58 -6.26
N LEU A 168 -9.87 -3.29 -6.22
CA LEU A 168 -10.36 -2.62 -5.01
C LEU A 168 -11.67 -3.23 -4.49
N LEU A 169 -12.60 -3.58 -5.39
CA LEU A 169 -13.84 -4.26 -5.04
C LEU A 169 -13.59 -5.69 -4.53
N LYS A 170 -12.75 -6.46 -5.23
CA LYS A 170 -12.35 -7.82 -4.79
C LYS A 170 -11.65 -7.79 -3.44
N TYR A 171 -10.75 -6.81 -3.22
CA TYR A 171 -10.05 -6.62 -1.95
C TYR A 171 -11.04 -6.53 -0.80
N ILE A 172 -12.15 -5.79 -0.95
CA ILE A 172 -13.17 -5.64 0.10
C ILE A 172 -14.20 -6.78 0.13
N GLY A 173 -14.02 -7.81 -0.68
CA GLY A 173 -14.88 -8.99 -0.76
C GLY A 173 -16.14 -8.83 -1.62
N ILE A 174 -16.21 -7.79 -2.46
CA ILE A 174 -17.30 -7.61 -3.43
C ILE A 174 -16.86 -8.22 -4.76
N GLN A 175 -17.72 -9.03 -5.37
CA GLN A 175 -17.49 -9.62 -6.69
C GLN A 175 -17.98 -8.62 -7.75
N PRO A 176 -17.09 -7.95 -8.51
CA PRO A 176 -17.50 -6.92 -9.48
C PRO A 176 -18.47 -7.45 -10.54
N GLU A 177 -18.33 -8.73 -10.91
CA GLU A 177 -19.14 -9.39 -11.93
C GLU A 177 -20.60 -9.59 -11.51
N LEU A 178 -20.88 -9.58 -10.20
CA LEU A 178 -22.23 -9.79 -9.64
C LEU A 178 -22.95 -8.48 -9.33
N ILE A 179 -22.30 -7.33 -9.52
CA ILE A 179 -22.89 -6.04 -9.22
C ILE A 179 -24.07 -5.80 -10.17
N GLN A 180 -25.26 -5.59 -9.60
CA GLN A 180 -26.44 -5.18 -10.33
C GLN A 180 -26.43 -3.66 -10.45
N TYR A 181 -26.44 -3.16 -11.69
CA TYR A 181 -26.26 -1.74 -12.01
C TYR A 181 -27.57 -0.96 -12.02
N ASP A 182 -28.69 -1.61 -11.76
CA ASP A 182 -30.05 -1.04 -11.85
C ASP A 182 -30.32 0.10 -10.84
N PHE A 183 -29.39 0.32 -9.89
CA PHE A 183 -29.47 1.37 -8.85
C PHE A 183 -28.76 2.69 -9.24
N LEU A 184 -28.05 2.75 -10.37
CA LEU A 184 -27.33 3.95 -10.80
C LEU A 184 -28.24 4.89 -11.60
N LEU A 185 -29.00 5.74 -10.89
CA LEU A 185 -29.68 6.91 -11.47
C LEU A 185 -28.67 7.96 -11.97
N ASP A 186 -29.12 8.87 -12.84
CA ASP A 186 -28.37 10.01 -13.41
C ASP A 186 -27.32 10.62 -12.48
N MET A 187 -26.15 10.95 -13.03
CA MET A 187 -25.04 11.57 -12.29
C MET A 187 -25.51 12.86 -11.60
N ASN A 188 -25.59 12.82 -10.27
CA ASN A 188 -25.86 14.01 -9.45
C ASN A 188 -24.60 14.87 -9.41
N GLN A 189 -24.71 16.19 -9.32
CA GLN A 189 -23.56 17.08 -9.17
C GLN A 189 -23.04 17.14 -7.73
N ASP A 190 -23.91 16.92 -6.74
CA ASP A 190 -23.55 17.03 -5.33
C ASP A 190 -22.65 15.86 -4.86
N PRO A 191 -21.43 16.14 -4.33
CA PRO A 191 -20.49 15.12 -3.87
C PRO A 191 -21.03 14.14 -2.83
N VAL A 192 -21.84 14.62 -1.87
CA VAL A 192 -22.36 13.78 -0.78
C VAL A 192 -23.36 12.77 -1.32
N ASN A 193 -24.30 13.22 -2.15
CA ASN A 193 -25.28 12.35 -2.79
C ASN A 193 -24.65 11.35 -3.76
N ARG A 194 -23.63 11.76 -4.51
CA ARG A 194 -22.84 10.84 -5.35
C ARG A 194 -22.24 9.70 -4.53
N LEU A 195 -21.56 10.04 -3.44
CA LEU A 195 -20.94 9.05 -2.56
C LEU A 195 -21.99 8.17 -1.86
N LYS A 196 -23.14 8.73 -1.48
CA LYS A 196 -24.28 7.97 -0.94
C LYS A 196 -24.77 6.91 -1.93
N LYS A 197 -24.93 7.25 -3.21
CA LYS A 197 -25.31 6.28 -4.26
C LYS A 197 -24.28 5.15 -4.38
N VAL A 198 -22.99 5.47 -4.38
CA VAL A 198 -21.92 4.47 -4.36
C VAL A 198 -22.08 3.56 -3.14
N GLY A 199 -22.27 4.14 -1.94
CA GLY A 199 -22.51 3.40 -0.71
C GLY A 199 -23.71 2.45 -0.78
N GLN A 200 -24.84 2.90 -1.35
CA GLN A 200 -26.04 2.09 -1.55
C GLN A 200 -25.77 0.87 -2.43
N VAL A 201 -25.15 1.07 -3.59
CA VAL A 201 -24.80 -0.03 -4.51
C VAL A 201 -23.93 -1.06 -3.80
N LEU A 202 -22.89 -0.62 -3.09
CA LEU A 202 -21.96 -1.51 -2.41
C LEU A 202 -22.60 -2.24 -1.21
N SER A 203 -23.50 -1.58 -0.48
CA SER A 203 -24.24 -2.19 0.64
C SER A 203 -25.19 -3.29 0.16
N THR A 204 -25.96 -3.05 -0.90
CA THR A 204 -26.90 -4.03 -1.46
C THR A 204 -26.20 -5.32 -1.90
N GLN A 205 -24.98 -5.22 -2.41
CA GLN A 205 -24.19 -6.40 -2.81
C GLN A 205 -23.69 -7.21 -1.61
N LYS A 206 -23.40 -6.57 -0.48
CA LYS A 206 -22.97 -7.28 0.73
C LYS A 206 -24.11 -8.02 1.42
N THR A 207 -25.32 -7.45 1.47
CA THR A 207 -26.48 -8.10 2.12
C THR A 207 -26.80 -9.45 1.48
N LYS A 208 -26.78 -9.53 0.14
CA LYS A 208 -26.97 -10.78 -0.60
C LYS A 208 -25.92 -11.87 -0.29
N ILE A 209 -24.69 -11.46 0.02
CA ILE A 209 -23.60 -12.38 0.39
C ILE A 209 -23.69 -12.82 1.87
N ILE A 210 -24.26 -11.99 2.73
CA ILE A 210 -24.40 -12.27 4.18
C ILE A 210 -25.57 -13.22 4.44
N GLU A 211 -26.69 -13.08 3.71
CA GLU A 211 -27.86 -13.99 3.80
C GLU A 211 -27.53 -15.46 3.48
N THR A 212 -26.37 -15.75 2.89
CA THR A 212 -25.93 -17.12 2.57
C THR A 212 -24.94 -17.71 3.57
N ASN A 213 -24.44 -16.95 4.55
CA ASN A 213 -23.46 -17.40 5.53
C ASN A 213 -23.75 -16.83 6.93
N GLU A 214 -24.82 -17.30 7.58
CA GLU A 214 -25.09 -17.01 8.98
C GLU A 214 -24.05 -17.70 9.89
N GLN A 215 -22.96 -17.00 10.19
CA GLN A 215 -22.15 -17.30 11.37
C GLN A 215 -22.60 -16.37 12.50
N LYS A 216 -23.37 -16.90 13.46
CA LYS A 216 -23.68 -16.22 14.71
C LYS A 216 -22.36 -15.96 15.47
N TYR A 217 -21.93 -14.71 15.49
CA TYR A 217 -20.75 -14.28 16.25
C TYR A 217 -21.05 -14.25 17.76
N LEU A 218 -20.01 -14.48 18.58
CA LEU A 218 -20.07 -14.39 20.04
C LEU A 218 -20.45 -12.97 20.47
N THR A 219 -21.48 -12.86 21.31
CA THR A 219 -22.24 -11.65 21.68
C THR A 219 -21.54 -10.69 22.66
N ASN A 220 -20.21 -10.64 22.71
CA ASN A 220 -19.50 -9.86 23.74
C ASN A 220 -18.66 -8.73 23.13
N ASN A 221 -19.00 -7.50 23.52
CA ASN A 221 -18.25 -6.30 23.18
C ASN A 221 -16.88 -6.33 23.83
N ARG A 222 -15.81 -6.31 23.03
CA ARG A 222 -14.44 -6.27 23.56
C ARG A 222 -13.43 -5.84 22.53
N VAL A 223 -12.33 -5.29 23.04
CA VAL A 223 -11.14 -4.96 22.26
C VAL A 223 -10.01 -5.89 22.69
N LEU A 224 -9.51 -6.72 21.78
CA LEU A 224 -8.43 -7.66 22.07
C LEU A 224 -7.09 -6.97 21.84
N LEU A 225 -6.21 -6.89 22.85
CA LEU A 225 -4.90 -6.27 22.73
C LEU A 225 -3.79 -7.33 22.77
N VAL A 226 -2.93 -7.35 21.76
CA VAL A 226 -1.71 -8.17 21.72
C VAL A 226 -0.49 -7.26 21.64
N GLN A 227 0.46 -7.47 22.53
CA GLN A 227 1.81 -6.88 22.46
C GLN A 227 2.79 -7.96 22.04
N THR A 228 3.55 -7.73 20.97
CA THR A 228 4.47 -8.74 20.40
C THR A 228 5.73 -8.12 19.79
N SER A 229 6.66 -8.93 19.30
CA SER A 229 7.81 -8.43 18.51
C SER A 229 7.40 -8.21 17.05
N ASP A 230 8.21 -7.50 16.25
CA ASP A 230 7.95 -7.34 14.81
C ASP A 230 7.77 -8.70 14.10
N GLU A 231 8.55 -9.71 14.50
CA GLU A 231 8.48 -11.09 13.96
C GLU A 231 7.19 -11.83 14.40
N GLY A 232 6.60 -11.43 15.53
CA GLY A 232 5.42 -12.06 16.12
C GLY A 232 4.08 -11.54 15.59
N ILE A 233 4.06 -10.48 14.77
CA ILE A 233 2.84 -9.82 14.29
C ILE A 233 1.90 -10.82 13.57
N MET A 234 2.43 -11.67 12.71
CA MET A 234 1.59 -12.62 11.96
C MET A 234 1.02 -13.72 12.83
N ARG A 235 1.80 -14.20 13.80
CA ARG A 235 1.32 -15.11 14.83
C ARG A 235 0.18 -14.46 15.60
N ALA A 236 0.31 -13.19 15.98
CA ALA A 236 -0.76 -12.43 16.64
C ALA A 236 -2.01 -12.31 15.77
N ILE A 237 -1.88 -11.97 14.49
CA ILE A 237 -3.00 -11.83 13.55
C ILE A 237 -3.83 -13.12 13.49
N LEU A 238 -3.18 -14.24 13.19
CA LEU A 238 -3.86 -15.53 13.07
C LEU A 238 -4.39 -16.05 14.42
N SER A 239 -3.68 -15.74 15.51
CA SER A 239 -4.14 -16.09 16.86
C SER A 239 -5.44 -15.39 17.21
N LEU A 240 -5.57 -14.11 16.90
CA LEU A 240 -6.78 -13.35 17.18
C LEU A 240 -7.97 -13.87 16.34
N PHE A 241 -7.79 -14.15 15.05
CA PHE A 241 -8.84 -14.77 14.22
C PHE A 241 -9.26 -16.14 14.75
N THR A 242 -8.31 -16.97 15.16
CA THR A 242 -8.59 -18.29 15.75
C THR A 242 -9.31 -18.16 17.09
N PHE A 243 -8.90 -17.20 17.93
CA PHE A 243 -9.49 -16.94 19.24
C PHE A 243 -10.97 -16.55 19.13
N VAL A 244 -11.32 -15.74 18.12
CA VAL A 244 -12.72 -15.35 17.86
C VAL A 244 -13.47 -16.34 16.96
N GLN A 245 -12.78 -17.39 16.48
CA GLN A 245 -13.31 -18.44 15.61
C GLN A 245 -13.88 -17.93 14.27
N VAL A 246 -13.24 -16.93 13.67
CA VAL A 246 -13.63 -16.40 12.35
C VAL A 246 -12.48 -16.51 11.35
N PRO A 247 -12.75 -16.79 10.07
CA PRO A 247 -11.70 -16.91 9.06
C PRO A 247 -11.05 -15.54 8.81
N ALA A 248 -9.73 -15.52 8.74
CA ALA A 248 -8.95 -14.33 8.43
C ALA A 248 -9.18 -13.88 6.98
N LYS A 249 -9.44 -12.58 6.78
CA LYS A 249 -9.56 -11.95 5.46
C LYS A 249 -8.72 -10.67 5.40
N VAL A 250 -8.13 -10.39 4.24
CA VAL A 250 -7.24 -9.22 4.06
C VAL A 250 -7.92 -7.89 4.41
N ASN A 251 -9.20 -7.74 4.08
CA ASN A 251 -9.94 -6.49 4.31
C ASN A 251 -10.29 -6.25 5.79
N GLN A 252 -10.08 -7.27 6.64
CA GLN A 252 -10.19 -7.16 8.08
C GLN A 252 -8.86 -6.76 8.74
N LEU A 253 -7.78 -6.68 7.97
CA LEU A 253 -6.47 -6.21 8.43
C LEU A 253 -6.28 -4.75 8.06
N PHE A 254 -5.88 -3.94 9.03
CA PHE A 254 -5.49 -2.55 8.80
C PHE A 254 -4.09 -2.33 9.34
N TYR A 255 -3.09 -2.26 8.45
CA TYR A 255 -1.71 -1.96 8.79
C TYR A 255 -1.50 -0.45 8.86
N CYS A 256 -1.09 0.03 10.02
CA CYS A 256 -0.71 1.42 10.24
C CYS A 256 0.72 1.66 9.75
N THR A 257 0.94 2.84 9.19
CA THR A 257 2.25 3.35 8.77
C THR A 257 2.40 4.79 9.24
N ASN A 258 3.60 5.35 9.14
CA ASN A 258 3.82 6.79 9.36
C ASN A 258 3.12 7.71 8.35
N ARG A 259 2.53 7.14 7.28
CA ARG A 259 1.73 7.87 6.28
C ARG A 259 0.23 7.72 6.49
N THR A 260 -0.20 6.84 7.39
CA THR A 260 -1.62 6.61 7.67
C THR A 260 -2.26 7.87 8.23
N THR A 261 -3.39 8.26 7.64
CA THR A 261 -4.11 9.49 7.99
C THR A 261 -5.14 9.29 9.09
N TRP A 262 -5.53 10.39 9.73
CA TRP A 262 -6.64 10.38 10.70
C TRP A 262 -7.93 9.80 10.11
N MET A 263 -8.31 10.20 8.88
CA MET A 263 -9.57 9.73 8.29
C MET A 263 -9.56 8.23 7.97
N GLU A 264 -8.41 7.64 7.70
CA GLU A 264 -8.29 6.19 7.54
C GLU A 264 -8.53 5.45 8.86
N VAL A 265 -7.96 5.95 9.95
CA VAL A 265 -8.16 5.41 11.30
C VAL A 265 -9.61 5.61 11.76
N CYS A 266 -10.18 6.79 11.51
CA CYS A 266 -11.58 7.09 11.79
C CYS A 266 -12.50 6.10 11.07
N ALA A 267 -12.33 5.91 9.76
CA ALA A 267 -13.10 4.94 9.00
C ALA A 267 -12.95 3.51 9.52
N PHE A 268 -11.75 3.11 9.94
CA PHE A 268 -11.52 1.82 10.59
C PHE A 268 -12.34 1.68 11.89
N VAL A 269 -12.35 2.70 12.76
CA VAL A 269 -13.16 2.65 14.00
C VAL A 269 -14.64 2.49 13.66
N TYR A 270 -15.19 3.29 12.75
CA TYR A 270 -16.57 3.13 12.29
C TYR A 270 -16.83 1.71 11.74
N ARG A 271 -15.90 1.16 10.96
CA ARG A 271 -16.00 -0.22 10.46
C ARG A 271 -16.10 -1.24 11.60
N CYS A 272 -15.29 -1.11 12.65
CA CYS A 272 -15.31 -2.02 13.79
C CYS A 272 -16.65 -2.03 14.52
N PHE A 273 -17.31 -0.87 14.65
CA PHE A 273 -18.56 -0.74 15.41
C PHE A 273 -19.81 -1.06 14.60
N TYR A 274 -19.81 -0.79 13.30
CA TYR A 274 -21.02 -0.93 12.47
C TYR A 274 -21.01 -2.18 11.56
N SER A 275 -19.86 -2.82 11.31
CA SER A 275 -19.80 -3.95 10.37
C SER A 275 -20.18 -5.32 10.93
N GLU A 276 -20.25 -5.45 12.26
CA GLU A 276 -20.42 -6.73 13.00
C GLU A 276 -19.35 -7.79 12.67
N LYS A 277 -18.25 -7.40 12.02
CA LYS A 277 -17.13 -8.28 11.67
C LYS A 277 -15.94 -7.99 12.57
N PHE A 278 -15.17 -9.04 12.83
CA PHE A 278 -13.88 -8.87 13.48
C PHE A 278 -12.88 -8.18 12.53
N HIS A 279 -12.28 -7.08 12.97
CA HIS A 279 -11.19 -6.39 12.28
C HIS A 279 -9.99 -6.25 13.21
N GLN A 280 -8.82 -5.96 12.66
CA GLN A 280 -7.58 -5.79 13.41
C GLN A 280 -6.84 -4.53 13.00
N LEU A 281 -6.46 -3.72 13.99
CA LEU A 281 -5.56 -2.58 13.86
C LEU A 281 -4.14 -3.04 14.17
N ILE A 282 -3.25 -2.94 13.20
CA ILE A 282 -1.90 -3.50 13.27
C ILE A 282 -0.88 -2.37 13.29
N ARG A 283 0.00 -2.38 14.28
CA ARG A 283 1.06 -1.40 14.54
C ARG A 283 0.57 0.05 14.72
N PRO A 284 -0.48 0.32 15.51
CA PRO A 284 -0.96 1.70 15.73
C PRO A 284 0.10 2.64 16.31
N GLU A 285 1.18 2.11 16.89
CA GLU A 285 2.35 2.89 17.30
C GLU A 285 3.05 3.67 16.18
N LEU A 286 2.90 3.26 14.92
CA LEU A 286 3.49 3.97 13.78
C LEU A 286 2.72 5.24 13.40
N LEU A 287 1.53 5.44 13.96
CA LEU A 287 0.74 6.65 13.79
C LEU A 287 1.41 7.83 14.52
N THR A 288 1.20 9.05 14.04
CA THR A 288 1.66 10.25 14.77
C THR A 288 0.94 10.35 16.12
N LEU A 289 1.59 10.94 17.13
CA LEU A 289 0.99 11.13 18.47
C LEU A 289 -0.39 11.81 18.39
N SER A 290 -0.53 12.83 17.54
CA SER A 290 -1.80 13.51 17.31
C SER A 290 -2.92 12.61 16.76
N ILE A 291 -2.58 11.59 15.97
CA ILE A 291 -3.56 10.61 15.45
C ILE A 291 -3.85 9.56 16.53
N GLN A 292 -2.85 9.16 17.32
CA GLN A 292 -3.03 8.24 18.44
C GLN A 292 -4.00 8.82 19.48
N ASP A 293 -3.83 10.08 19.86
CA ASP A 293 -4.70 10.76 20.83
C ASP A 293 -6.15 10.82 20.32
N LYS A 294 -6.36 11.26 19.08
CA LYS A 294 -7.68 11.29 18.44
C LYS A 294 -8.30 9.90 18.34
N PHE A 295 -7.50 8.87 18.08
CA PHE A 295 -7.97 7.49 18.00
C PHE A 295 -8.50 7.01 19.35
N ILE A 296 -7.78 7.27 20.44
CA ILE A 296 -8.24 6.94 21.80
C ILE A 296 -9.50 7.71 22.14
N GLU A 297 -9.56 9.01 21.83
CA GLU A 297 -10.74 9.84 22.06
C GLU A 297 -11.97 9.29 21.32
N LEU A 298 -11.85 9.03 20.01
CA LEU A 298 -12.94 8.47 19.21
C LEU A 298 -13.35 7.08 19.70
N LEU A 299 -12.39 6.24 20.07
CA LEU A 299 -12.68 4.90 20.59
C LEU A 299 -13.47 5.00 21.91
N SER A 300 -13.06 5.86 22.83
CA SER A 300 -13.77 6.11 24.09
C SER A 300 -15.19 6.64 23.83
N GLN A 301 -15.35 7.60 22.93
CA GLN A 301 -16.65 8.12 22.51
C GLN A 301 -17.54 7.01 21.95
N MET A 302 -17.04 6.20 21.01
CA MET A 302 -17.80 5.11 20.39
C MET A 302 -18.19 4.01 21.37
N ILE A 303 -17.33 3.70 22.35
CA ILE A 303 -17.67 2.78 23.45
C ILE A 303 -18.80 3.38 24.31
N SER A 304 -18.72 4.67 24.65
CA SER A 304 -19.73 5.33 25.49
C SER A 304 -21.08 5.57 24.79
N TRP A 305 -21.07 5.84 23.49
CA TRP A 305 -22.27 6.07 22.67
C TRP A 305 -22.91 4.78 22.15
N GLN A 306 -22.37 3.63 22.55
CA GLN A 306 -22.77 2.34 22.01
C GLN A 306 -24.27 2.08 22.23
N GLN A 307 -24.97 1.77 21.14
CA GLN A 307 -26.34 1.26 21.20
C GLN A 307 -26.33 -0.21 21.62
N PRO A 308 -27.23 -0.66 22.51
CA PRO A 308 -27.25 -2.05 23.01
C PRO A 308 -27.34 -3.12 21.91
N GLU A 309 -27.91 -2.77 20.76
CA GLU A 309 -28.15 -3.67 19.63
C GLU A 309 -26.91 -3.88 18.74
N HIS A 310 -25.93 -2.99 18.79
CA HIS A 310 -24.72 -3.09 17.97
C HIS A 310 -23.58 -3.74 18.74
N HIS A 311 -23.21 -4.95 18.34
CA HIS A 311 -22.05 -5.64 18.92
C HIS A 311 -20.77 -5.32 18.15
N PHE A 312 -19.68 -5.10 18.87
CA PHE A 312 -18.37 -4.88 18.27
C PHE A 312 -17.30 -5.78 18.87
N GLN A 313 -16.41 -6.26 18.01
CA GLN A 313 -15.21 -6.95 18.45
C GLN A 313 -14.09 -6.64 17.46
N PHE A 314 -12.95 -6.18 17.96
CA PHE A 314 -11.78 -5.97 17.10
C PHE A 314 -10.48 -6.17 17.87
N GLY A 315 -9.41 -6.43 17.13
CA GLY A 315 -8.06 -6.64 17.65
C GLY A 315 -7.18 -5.41 17.48
N ILE A 316 -6.27 -5.20 18.42
CA ILE A 316 -5.16 -4.26 18.31
C ILE A 316 -3.88 -5.07 18.51
N ILE A 317 -2.98 -5.02 17.54
CA ILE A 317 -1.68 -5.68 17.59
C ILE A 317 -0.62 -4.59 17.56
N THR A 318 0.14 -4.48 18.63
CA THR A 318 1.22 -3.49 18.77
C THR A 318 2.54 -4.19 19.06
N THR A 319 3.63 -3.51 18.76
CA THR A 319 4.96 -3.97 19.12
C THR A 319 5.33 -3.55 20.54
N SER A 320 5.98 -4.44 21.29
CA SER A 320 6.49 -4.16 22.62
C SER A 320 7.71 -3.22 22.54
N SER A 321 7.46 -1.91 22.49
CA SER A 321 8.48 -0.86 22.52
C SER A 321 8.21 0.14 23.65
N ASN A 322 9.26 0.68 24.27
CA ASN A 322 9.14 1.68 25.34
C ASN A 322 8.46 2.98 24.86
N ILE A 323 8.51 3.27 23.56
CA ILE A 323 7.91 4.48 22.95
C ILE A 323 6.38 4.38 22.94
N ASN A 324 5.83 3.16 23.02
CA ASN A 324 4.40 2.91 22.83
C ASN A 324 3.62 2.88 24.15
N GLN A 325 4.29 3.11 25.29
CA GLN A 325 3.68 2.99 26.61
C GLN A 325 2.47 3.93 26.80
N LEU A 326 2.51 5.15 26.24
CA LEU A 326 1.40 6.10 26.37
C LEU A 326 0.13 5.58 25.68
N LEU A 327 0.24 5.15 24.41
CA LEU A 327 -0.88 4.56 23.68
C LEU A 327 -1.42 3.32 24.39
N ILE A 328 -0.53 2.43 24.84
CA ILE A 328 -0.91 1.18 25.52
C ILE A 328 -1.62 1.48 26.85
N ASN A 329 -1.11 2.41 27.65
CA ASN A 329 -1.72 2.79 28.92
C ASN A 329 -3.09 3.43 28.71
N SER A 330 -3.22 4.30 27.71
CA SER A 330 -4.50 4.90 27.33
C SER A 330 -5.51 3.86 26.85
N LEU A 331 -5.07 2.85 26.10
CA LEU A 331 -5.92 1.71 25.73
C LEU A 331 -6.35 0.93 26.98
N LYS A 332 -5.40 0.51 27.82
CA LYS A 332 -5.69 -0.28 29.03
C LYS A 332 -6.61 0.42 30.03
N ALA A 333 -6.69 1.75 29.98
CA ALA A 333 -7.64 2.52 30.79
C ALA A 333 -9.10 2.35 30.34
N LEU A 334 -9.36 1.81 29.14
CA LEU A 334 -10.70 1.52 28.64
C LEU A 334 -11.19 0.17 29.21
N GLU A 335 -12.39 0.15 29.79
CA GLU A 335 -12.96 -1.00 30.52
C GLU A 335 -13.14 -2.28 29.67
N LEU A 336 -13.15 -2.17 28.34
CA LEU A 336 -13.45 -3.27 27.41
C LEU A 336 -12.20 -3.93 26.80
N ILE A 337 -11.01 -3.57 27.26
CA ILE A 337 -9.76 -4.11 26.73
C ILE A 337 -9.42 -5.45 27.41
N GLN A 338 -9.24 -6.48 26.59
CA GLN A 338 -8.76 -7.79 27.01
C GLN A 338 -7.37 -8.02 26.43
N GLU A 339 -6.37 -8.12 27.29
CA GLU A 339 -5.01 -8.48 26.87
C GLU A 339 -4.90 -9.97 26.56
N ILE A 340 -4.24 -10.28 25.44
CA ILE A 340 -3.91 -11.64 25.01
C ILE A 340 -2.39 -11.82 25.11
N PHE A 341 -1.99 -12.74 25.98
CA PHE A 341 -0.58 -13.00 26.27
C PHE A 341 0.01 -14.03 25.30
N ALA A 342 1.34 -14.06 25.22
CA ALA A 342 2.07 -14.93 24.31
C ALA A 342 1.80 -16.44 24.48
N TYR A 343 1.43 -16.89 25.68
CA TYR A 343 1.06 -18.29 25.93
C TYR A 343 -0.36 -18.64 25.45
N GLN A 344 -1.22 -17.64 25.21
CA GLN A 344 -2.57 -17.80 24.66
C GLN A 344 -2.58 -17.74 23.13
N MET A 345 -1.54 -17.17 22.53
CA MET A 345 -1.35 -17.15 21.08
C MET A 345 -1.03 -18.56 20.54
N LEU A 346 -1.34 -18.80 19.26
CA LEU A 346 -1.06 -20.07 18.57
C LEU A 346 0.38 -20.51 18.79
N ASN A 347 0.59 -21.77 19.14
CA ASN A 347 1.92 -22.34 19.12
C ASN A 347 2.38 -22.59 17.67
N ILE A 348 3.65 -22.95 17.48
CA ILE A 348 4.25 -23.13 16.16
C ILE A 348 3.49 -24.16 15.31
N ILE A 349 3.01 -25.24 15.94
CA ILE A 349 2.29 -26.33 15.27
C ILE A 349 0.95 -25.81 14.71
N LYS A 350 0.12 -25.19 15.56
CA LYS A 350 -1.18 -24.64 15.14
C LYS A 350 -1.03 -23.48 14.16
N LEU A 351 0.02 -22.66 14.32
CA LEU A 351 0.32 -21.58 13.38
C LEU A 351 0.57 -22.14 11.97
N LYS A 352 1.35 -23.21 11.87
CA LYS A 352 1.62 -23.90 10.60
C LYS A 352 0.34 -24.48 10.00
N GLU A 353 -0.50 -25.13 10.79
CA GLU A 353 -1.79 -25.67 10.33
C GLU A 353 -2.71 -24.57 9.73
N GLU A 354 -2.82 -23.42 10.40
CA GLU A 354 -3.61 -22.30 9.88
C GLU A 354 -3.00 -21.67 8.61
N ILE A 355 -1.67 -21.58 8.52
CA ILE A 355 -0.98 -21.11 7.30
C ILE A 355 -1.24 -22.07 6.14
N GLU A 356 -1.10 -23.38 6.34
CA GLU A 356 -1.33 -24.39 5.31
C GLU A 356 -2.78 -24.36 4.80
N LYS A 357 -3.73 -24.21 5.73
CA LYS A 357 -5.16 -24.08 5.43
C LYS A 357 -5.46 -22.85 4.56
N LEU A 358 -4.86 -21.70 4.87
CA LEU A 358 -5.06 -20.46 4.11
C LEU A 358 -4.34 -20.47 2.75
N ASN A 359 -3.12 -21.02 2.68
CA ASN A 359 -2.34 -21.06 1.45
C ASN A 359 -2.98 -21.95 0.37
N GLY A 360 -3.69 -23.02 0.76
CA GLY A 360 -4.38 -23.91 -0.18
C GLY A 360 -3.43 -24.71 -1.11
N LYS A 361 -2.16 -24.85 -0.74
CA LYS A 361 -1.10 -25.60 -1.46
C LYS A 361 -0.84 -25.14 -2.91
N THR A 362 -1.01 -23.85 -3.21
CA THR A 362 -0.65 -23.30 -4.53
C THR A 362 0.55 -22.35 -4.50
N CYS A 363 1.20 -22.18 -3.35
CA CYS A 363 2.48 -21.48 -3.23
C CYS A 363 3.63 -22.45 -2.92
N PHE A 364 4.74 -22.30 -3.63
CA PHE A 364 5.93 -23.14 -3.53
C PHE A 364 7.17 -22.29 -3.26
N LEU A 365 8.04 -22.76 -2.37
CA LEU A 365 9.36 -22.19 -2.16
C LEU A 365 10.38 -22.99 -2.98
N VAL A 366 11.11 -22.32 -3.86
CA VAL A 366 12.11 -22.94 -4.73
C VAL A 366 13.50 -22.55 -4.24
N THR A 367 14.27 -23.55 -3.84
CA THR A 367 15.62 -23.37 -3.29
C THR A 367 16.63 -24.27 -3.99
N SER A 368 17.90 -23.91 -3.86
CA SER A 368 19.01 -24.71 -4.39
C SER A 368 20.21 -24.63 -3.45
N ASN A 369 20.99 -25.71 -3.38
CA ASN A 369 22.14 -25.80 -2.48
C ASN A 369 23.24 -24.79 -2.82
N ILE A 370 23.42 -24.52 -4.12
CA ILE A 370 24.33 -23.51 -4.65
C ILE A 370 23.59 -22.65 -5.69
N ALA A 371 24.12 -21.46 -5.96
CA ALA A 371 23.64 -20.62 -7.05
C ALA A 371 23.93 -21.29 -8.40
N GLY A 372 23.15 -20.96 -9.44
CA GLY A 372 23.37 -21.49 -10.79
C GLY A 372 22.80 -22.87 -11.09
N LEU A 373 22.12 -23.54 -10.14
CA LEU A 373 21.49 -24.86 -10.38
C LEU A 373 20.20 -24.83 -11.25
N GLY A 374 19.84 -23.68 -11.82
CA GLY A 374 18.71 -23.60 -12.75
C GLY A 374 17.32 -23.50 -12.10
N LYS A 375 17.18 -22.89 -10.92
CA LYS A 375 15.88 -22.59 -10.26
C LYS A 375 14.87 -21.93 -11.20
N SER A 376 15.22 -20.76 -11.74
CA SER A 376 14.40 -20.04 -12.72
C SER A 376 14.01 -20.91 -13.93
N THR A 377 14.92 -21.75 -14.43
CA THR A 377 14.64 -22.65 -15.57
C THR A 377 13.66 -23.75 -15.18
N THR A 378 13.83 -24.34 -14.01
CA THR A 378 12.97 -25.39 -13.48
C THR A 378 11.55 -24.86 -13.26
N ILE A 379 11.41 -23.68 -12.65
CA ILE A 379 10.12 -23.00 -12.47
C ILE A 379 9.45 -22.77 -13.83
N ARG A 380 10.19 -22.22 -14.80
CA ARG A 380 9.68 -21.98 -16.15
C ARG A 380 9.19 -23.28 -16.81
N ASN A 381 9.95 -24.37 -16.69
CA ASN A 381 9.58 -25.66 -17.26
C ASN A 381 8.34 -26.24 -16.60
N ILE A 382 8.22 -26.18 -15.26
CA ILE A 382 7.03 -26.63 -14.52
C ILE A 382 5.79 -25.86 -15.02
N ILE A 383 5.90 -24.54 -15.13
CA ILE A 383 4.81 -23.67 -15.56
C ILE A 383 4.42 -23.94 -17.01
N HIS A 384 5.41 -24.04 -17.90
CA HIS A 384 5.18 -24.35 -19.31
C HIS A 384 4.52 -25.73 -19.50
N ASN A 385 4.98 -26.74 -18.77
CA ASN A 385 4.40 -28.09 -18.80
C ASN A 385 2.95 -28.12 -18.29
N SER A 386 2.59 -27.18 -17.41
CA SER A 386 1.21 -26.99 -16.93
C SER A 386 0.33 -26.18 -17.90
N GLY A 387 0.85 -25.76 -19.06
CA GLY A 387 0.13 -24.96 -20.05
C GLY A 387 -0.16 -23.52 -19.60
N LYS A 388 0.56 -23.02 -18.60
CA LYS A 388 0.38 -21.67 -18.03
C LYS A 388 1.43 -20.71 -18.58
N GLU A 389 1.05 -19.45 -18.71
CA GLU A 389 1.94 -18.33 -19.02
C GLU A 389 2.81 -18.01 -17.80
N TYR A 390 4.11 -17.84 -18.06
CA TYR A 390 5.12 -17.57 -17.05
C TYR A 390 5.31 -16.07 -16.84
N ILE A 391 4.97 -15.57 -15.64
CA ILE A 391 5.13 -14.15 -15.28
C ILE A 391 6.15 -14.01 -14.15
N LYS A 392 7.28 -13.35 -14.45
CA LYS A 392 8.38 -13.14 -13.48
C LYS A 392 8.33 -11.75 -12.82
N PHE A 393 8.47 -11.74 -11.50
CA PHE A 393 8.57 -10.56 -10.64
C PHE A 393 9.89 -10.58 -9.86
N PRO A 394 10.96 -9.97 -10.38
CA PRO A 394 12.18 -9.77 -9.61
C PRO A 394 11.94 -8.72 -8.52
N ILE A 395 12.37 -9.02 -7.30
CA ILE A 395 12.35 -8.15 -6.12
C ILE A 395 13.76 -8.10 -5.53
N SER A 396 14.39 -6.94 -5.54
CA SER A 396 15.75 -6.74 -5.04
C SER A 396 15.98 -5.27 -4.64
N GLY A 397 16.87 -5.02 -3.69
CA GLY A 397 17.28 -3.71 -3.22
C GLY A 397 16.23 -3.01 -2.38
N ASN A 398 15.99 -1.73 -2.70
CA ASN A 398 14.89 -0.95 -2.12
C ASN A 398 13.61 -1.27 -2.90
N ILE A 399 12.60 -1.79 -2.21
CA ILE A 399 11.36 -2.23 -2.84
C ILE A 399 10.47 -1.01 -3.11
N ASP A 400 10.27 -0.65 -4.38
CA ASP A 400 9.20 0.26 -4.76
C ASP A 400 7.87 -0.52 -4.80
N MET A 401 7.17 -0.54 -3.67
CA MET A 401 5.89 -1.23 -3.52
C MET A 401 4.84 -0.72 -4.51
N LYS A 402 4.84 0.56 -4.85
CA LYS A 402 3.87 1.12 -5.78
C LYS A 402 4.08 0.55 -7.18
N SER A 403 5.34 0.53 -7.64
CA SER A 403 5.69 -0.07 -8.93
C SER A 403 5.39 -1.57 -8.96
N LEU A 404 5.72 -2.30 -7.88
CA LEU A 404 5.46 -3.73 -7.75
C LEU A 404 3.96 -4.03 -7.85
N VAL A 405 3.13 -3.39 -7.03
CA VAL A 405 1.67 -3.59 -7.02
C VAL A 405 1.04 -3.19 -8.36
N THR A 406 1.51 -2.11 -8.98
CA THR A 406 1.04 -1.68 -10.31
C THR A 406 1.35 -2.73 -11.38
N ARG A 407 2.56 -3.33 -11.35
CA ARG A 407 2.92 -4.44 -12.26
C ARG A 407 2.03 -5.66 -12.03
N PHE A 408 1.80 -6.06 -10.78
CA PHE A 408 0.91 -7.16 -10.44
C PHE A 408 -0.52 -6.93 -10.97
N CYS A 409 -1.05 -5.72 -10.77
CA CYS A 409 -2.35 -5.31 -11.29
C CYS A 409 -2.41 -5.44 -12.82
N ASN A 410 -1.43 -4.89 -13.54
CA ASN A 410 -1.39 -4.97 -15.00
C ASN A 410 -1.30 -6.41 -15.52
N CYS A 411 -0.50 -7.26 -14.86
CA CYS A 411 -0.40 -8.67 -15.23
C CYS A 411 -1.74 -9.40 -15.04
N ALA A 412 -2.42 -9.21 -13.91
CA ALA A 412 -3.72 -9.81 -13.66
C ALA A 412 -4.80 -9.36 -14.67
N ASN A 413 -4.72 -8.10 -15.13
CA ASN A 413 -5.65 -7.55 -16.13
C ASN A 413 -5.48 -8.23 -17.50
N ASN A 414 -4.25 -8.49 -17.93
CA ASN A 414 -3.95 -9.09 -19.23
C ASN A 414 -4.39 -10.57 -19.31
N SER A 415 -4.43 -11.28 -18.18
CA SER A 415 -4.76 -12.70 -18.12
C SER A 415 -6.25 -13.02 -18.23
N SER A 416 -7.10 -12.01 -18.06
CA SER A 416 -8.54 -12.19 -17.78
C SER A 416 -9.45 -11.70 -18.91
N SER A 417 -8.88 -11.17 -19.99
CA SER A 417 -9.56 -10.66 -21.18
C SER A 417 -10.11 -11.74 -22.12
N SER A 418 -10.09 -13.02 -21.71
CA SER A 418 -10.76 -14.11 -22.42
C SER A 418 -11.82 -14.75 -21.54
N SER A 419 -13.02 -14.20 -21.66
CA SER A 419 -14.27 -14.65 -21.06
C SER A 419 -14.63 -16.07 -21.52
N SER A 420 -14.49 -17.04 -20.61
CA SER A 420 -15.44 -18.13 -20.48
C SER A 420 -15.13 -18.92 -19.20
N SER A 421 -16.18 -19.06 -18.40
CA SER A 421 -16.36 -19.99 -17.30
C SER A 421 -15.56 -21.29 -17.44
N SER A 422 -14.93 -21.70 -16.32
CA SER A 422 -14.44 -23.07 -16.01
C SER A 422 -13.07 -23.55 -16.48
N SER A 423 -12.18 -22.71 -17.02
CA SER A 423 -10.78 -23.10 -17.26
C SER A 423 -9.83 -22.50 -16.23
N SER A 424 -9.00 -23.35 -15.62
CA SER A 424 -7.87 -23.01 -14.73
C SER A 424 -7.11 -21.75 -15.15
N SER A 425 -6.63 -20.98 -14.17
CA SER A 425 -5.80 -19.78 -14.36
C SER A 425 -4.78 -19.97 -15.48
N LYS A 426 -4.79 -19.08 -16.48
CA LYS A 426 -3.84 -19.13 -17.59
C LYS A 426 -2.42 -18.75 -17.20
N ILE A 427 -2.20 -18.25 -15.98
CA ILE A 427 -0.91 -17.73 -15.53
C ILE A 427 -0.38 -18.47 -14.31
N ALA A 428 0.94 -18.45 -14.18
CA ALA A 428 1.64 -18.75 -12.94
C ALA A 428 2.67 -17.65 -12.65
N ILE A 429 2.80 -17.32 -11.38
CA ILE A 429 3.61 -16.21 -10.90
C ILE A 429 4.93 -16.76 -10.37
N HIS A 430 6.03 -16.17 -10.81
CA HIS A 430 7.35 -16.41 -10.25
C HIS A 430 7.87 -15.14 -9.56
N ILE A 431 7.95 -15.16 -8.24
CA ILE A 431 8.57 -14.12 -7.42
C ILE A 431 10.04 -14.49 -7.22
N ASP A 432 10.95 -13.70 -7.79
CA ASP A 432 12.39 -13.92 -7.70
C ASP A 432 12.99 -12.92 -6.70
N ILE A 433 13.37 -13.41 -5.53
CA ILE A 433 13.83 -12.57 -4.42
C ILE A 433 15.35 -12.59 -4.36
N GLY A 434 15.96 -11.45 -4.66
CA GLY A 434 17.38 -11.18 -4.47
C GLY A 434 17.67 -10.56 -3.10
N ILE A 435 18.77 -9.83 -2.99
CA ILE A 435 19.16 -9.11 -1.76
C ILE A 435 18.17 -7.97 -1.48
N ILE A 436 17.69 -7.83 -0.24
CA ILE A 436 16.65 -6.86 0.15
C ILE A 436 17.14 -5.96 1.29
N ASN A 437 16.85 -4.66 1.21
CA ASN A 437 17.20 -3.70 2.25
C ASN A 437 16.14 -3.61 3.37
N ASP A 438 14.85 -3.65 3.00
CA ASP A 438 13.72 -3.60 3.95
C ASP A 438 12.98 -4.94 3.99
N ILE A 439 13.38 -5.81 4.91
CA ILE A 439 12.79 -7.14 5.10
C ILE A 439 11.33 -7.02 5.59
N ASN A 440 11.01 -5.99 6.37
CA ASN A 440 9.68 -5.86 6.99
C ASN A 440 8.61 -5.54 5.94
N GLN A 441 8.91 -4.65 5.01
CA GLN A 441 8.01 -4.33 3.90
C GLN A 441 7.77 -5.55 3.00
N LEU A 442 8.83 -6.31 2.71
CA LEU A 442 8.70 -7.57 1.95
C LEU A 442 7.85 -8.60 2.72
N ASN A 443 8.05 -8.70 4.03
CA ASN A 443 7.33 -9.63 4.88
C ASN A 443 5.80 -9.40 4.79
N GLU A 444 5.36 -8.16 5.00
CA GLU A 444 3.94 -7.77 4.89
C GLU A 444 3.35 -8.10 3.52
N PHE A 445 4.09 -7.79 2.45
CA PHE A 445 3.68 -8.09 1.08
C PHE A 445 3.52 -9.60 0.85
N LEU A 446 4.54 -10.40 1.18
CA LEU A 446 4.53 -11.85 0.98
C LEU A 446 3.41 -12.50 1.78
N TYR A 447 3.24 -12.13 3.05
CA TYR A 447 2.14 -12.64 3.87
C TYR A 447 0.78 -12.36 3.23
N SER A 448 0.57 -11.13 2.77
CA SER A 448 -0.70 -10.73 2.17
C SER A 448 -0.99 -11.48 0.87
N VAL A 449 0.02 -11.60 0.00
CA VAL A 449 -0.09 -12.28 -1.29
C VAL A 449 -0.23 -13.80 -1.14
N ILE A 450 0.53 -14.43 -0.25
CA ILE A 450 0.51 -15.89 -0.07
C ILE A 450 -0.76 -16.34 0.64
N LEU A 451 -1.10 -15.70 1.77
CA LEU A 451 -2.23 -16.14 2.61
C LEU A 451 -3.58 -15.67 2.10
N PHE A 452 -3.68 -14.40 1.66
CA PHE A 452 -4.96 -13.79 1.31
C PHE A 452 -5.14 -13.55 -0.18
N ARG A 453 -4.11 -13.84 -0.99
CA ARG A 453 -4.12 -13.61 -2.44
C ARG A 453 -4.44 -12.18 -2.82
N SER A 454 -4.20 -11.24 -1.93
CA SER A 454 -4.58 -9.85 -2.14
C SER A 454 -3.73 -8.95 -1.26
N PHE A 455 -3.43 -7.76 -1.77
CA PHE A 455 -2.62 -6.77 -1.09
C PHE A 455 -3.02 -5.38 -1.57
N ARG A 456 -2.88 -4.38 -0.71
CA ARG A 456 -3.19 -2.99 -1.03
C ARG A 456 -2.06 -2.10 -0.58
N TYR A 457 -1.60 -1.25 -1.49
CA TYR A 457 -0.63 -0.21 -1.20
C TYR A 457 -1.18 1.13 -1.68
N GLU A 458 -1.41 2.05 -0.73
CA GLU A 458 -2.02 3.35 -0.99
C GLU A 458 -3.34 3.21 -1.80
N SER A 459 -3.42 3.86 -2.97
CA SER A 459 -4.62 3.84 -3.82
C SER A 459 -4.79 2.58 -4.68
N VAL A 460 -3.77 1.70 -4.75
CA VAL A 460 -3.76 0.54 -5.65
C VAL A 460 -3.94 -0.75 -4.85
N ALA A 461 -4.86 -1.61 -5.32
CA ALA A 461 -5.04 -2.95 -4.80
C ALA A 461 -4.73 -3.99 -5.86
N ILE A 462 -4.33 -5.18 -5.40
CA ILE A 462 -4.20 -6.38 -6.21
C ILE A 462 -5.03 -7.50 -5.60
N ASN A 463 -5.57 -8.34 -6.47
CA ASN A 463 -6.23 -9.59 -6.12
C ASN A 463 -5.79 -10.64 -7.14
N ILE A 464 -5.26 -11.75 -6.65
CA ILE A 464 -4.79 -12.89 -7.41
C ILE A 464 -5.81 -14.01 -7.22
N CYS A 465 -6.19 -14.71 -8.28
CA CYS A 465 -7.13 -15.82 -8.17
C CYS A 465 -6.48 -16.99 -7.40
N ALA A 466 -7.29 -17.74 -6.64
CA ALA A 466 -6.81 -18.80 -5.75
C ALA A 466 -6.11 -19.97 -6.49
N ASP A 467 -6.47 -20.17 -7.77
CA ASP A 467 -5.93 -21.20 -8.66
C ASP A 467 -4.60 -20.80 -9.35
N VAL A 468 -4.18 -19.54 -9.21
CA VAL A 468 -2.87 -19.07 -9.69
C VAL A 468 -1.78 -19.61 -8.77
N SER A 469 -0.89 -20.39 -9.36
CA SER A 469 0.29 -20.93 -8.67
C SER A 469 1.35 -19.84 -8.49
N ILE A 470 1.94 -19.75 -7.30
CA ILE A 470 3.00 -18.78 -6.97
C ILE A 470 4.27 -19.54 -6.60
N TYR A 471 5.34 -19.33 -7.35
CA TYR A 471 6.66 -19.88 -7.08
C TYR A 471 7.55 -18.79 -6.55
N ILE A 472 8.15 -18.99 -5.38
CA ILE A 472 9.05 -18.04 -4.73
C ILE A 472 10.46 -18.59 -4.84
N GLU A 473 11.29 -17.98 -5.67
CA GLU A 473 12.70 -18.27 -5.78
C GLU A 473 13.47 -17.44 -4.75
N LEU A 474 14.28 -18.10 -3.93
CA LEU A 474 15.29 -17.45 -3.12
C LEU A 474 16.67 -17.69 -3.73
N ASP A 475 17.48 -16.64 -3.81
CA ASP A 475 18.89 -16.78 -4.12
C ASP A 475 19.61 -17.63 -3.03
N SER A 476 20.69 -18.32 -3.42
CA SER A 476 21.45 -19.23 -2.55
C SER A 476 22.55 -18.50 -1.75
N SER A 477 22.52 -17.17 -1.69
CA SER A 477 23.51 -16.38 -0.97
C SER A 477 23.32 -16.43 0.56
N PRO A 478 24.38 -16.28 1.37
CA PRO A 478 24.28 -16.36 2.84
C PRO A 478 23.28 -15.35 3.44
N GLN A 479 23.11 -14.19 2.81
CA GLN A 479 22.15 -13.16 3.22
C GLN A 479 20.70 -13.64 3.11
N MET A 480 20.43 -14.58 2.21
CA MET A 480 19.08 -15.16 2.02
C MET A 480 18.72 -16.19 3.08
N ILE A 481 19.71 -16.75 3.80
CA ILE A 481 19.46 -17.59 4.98
C ILE A 481 18.80 -16.74 6.08
N ASN A 482 19.34 -15.55 6.33
CA ASN A 482 18.76 -14.59 7.28
C ASN A 482 17.34 -14.16 6.86
N LEU A 483 17.12 -13.94 5.57
CA LEU A 483 15.77 -13.66 5.05
C LEU A 483 14.80 -14.82 5.35
N TYR A 484 15.20 -16.04 5.05
CA TYR A 484 14.41 -17.24 5.29
C TYR A 484 14.12 -17.45 6.79
N GLU A 485 15.06 -17.14 7.67
CA GLU A 485 14.87 -17.19 9.12
C GLU A 485 13.86 -16.15 9.63
N LYS A 486 13.90 -14.93 9.10
CA LYS A 486 13.02 -13.83 9.53
C LYS A 486 11.60 -13.90 8.96
N ILE A 487 11.45 -14.35 7.71
CA ILE A 487 10.15 -14.40 7.05
C ILE A 487 9.53 -15.79 7.23
N ILE A 488 8.84 -15.98 8.37
CA ILE A 488 8.27 -17.27 8.80
C ILE A 488 7.35 -17.91 7.74
N ILE A 489 6.64 -17.13 6.90
CA ILE A 489 5.78 -17.70 5.85
C ILE A 489 6.56 -18.64 4.93
N LEU A 490 7.81 -18.30 4.59
CA LEU A 490 8.65 -19.08 3.67
C LEU A 490 8.98 -20.46 4.25
N GLN A 491 9.11 -20.56 5.57
CA GLN A 491 9.41 -21.81 6.27
C GLN A 491 8.22 -22.78 6.24
N ASN A 492 7.01 -22.27 6.02
CA ASN A 492 5.77 -23.03 6.01
C ASN A 492 5.26 -23.34 4.59
N LEU A 493 6.00 -22.95 3.55
CA LEU A 493 5.68 -23.29 2.17
C LEU A 493 6.20 -24.68 1.80
N GLU A 494 5.54 -25.30 0.83
CA GLU A 494 6.03 -26.53 0.21
C GLU A 494 7.34 -26.25 -0.54
N LYS A 495 8.38 -27.01 -0.23
CA LYS A 495 9.74 -26.80 -0.75
C LYS A 495 9.99 -27.62 -1.99
N LEU A 496 10.36 -26.95 -3.08
CA LEU A 496 10.92 -27.53 -4.29
C LEU A 496 12.44 -27.29 -4.25
N GLN A 497 13.17 -28.24 -3.67
CA GLN A 497 14.63 -28.18 -3.60
C GLN A 497 15.23 -28.74 -4.89
N ILE A 498 16.15 -27.98 -5.50
CA ILE A 498 16.94 -28.42 -6.64
C ILE A 498 18.33 -28.81 -6.11
N PRO A 499 18.61 -30.12 -5.94
CA PRO A 499 19.82 -30.56 -5.27
C PRO A 499 21.05 -30.51 -6.18
N LEU A 500 20.87 -30.73 -7.49
CA LEU A 500 21.94 -30.92 -8.46
C LEU A 500 21.53 -30.37 -9.83
N ILE A 501 22.53 -30.07 -10.67
CA ILE A 501 22.31 -29.74 -12.07
C ILE A 501 21.84 -31.02 -12.79
N GLU A 502 20.65 -30.97 -13.38
CA GLU A 502 20.20 -32.01 -14.30
C GLU A 502 20.81 -31.80 -15.69
N TRP A 503 22.05 -32.27 -15.86
CA TRP A 503 22.79 -32.16 -17.13
C TRP A 503 22.02 -32.68 -18.34
N ASN A 504 21.22 -33.74 -18.15
CA ASN A 504 20.37 -34.33 -19.19
C ASN A 504 19.17 -33.45 -19.58
N GLN A 505 18.86 -32.40 -18.82
CA GLN A 505 17.81 -31.43 -19.12
C GLN A 505 18.35 -30.12 -19.72
N MET A 506 19.67 -29.92 -19.78
CA MET A 506 20.25 -28.74 -20.42
C MET A 506 19.83 -28.65 -21.89
N ASN A 507 19.53 -27.42 -22.33
CA ASN A 507 19.12 -27.17 -23.70
C ASN A 507 20.35 -27.00 -24.61
N ILE A 508 21.11 -28.09 -24.74
CA ILE A 508 22.44 -28.13 -25.35
C ILE A 508 22.40 -27.83 -26.86
N HIS A 509 21.31 -28.18 -27.53
CA HIS A 509 21.20 -28.05 -28.99
C HIS A 509 20.98 -26.62 -29.51
N TYR A 510 20.66 -25.65 -28.65
CA TYR A 510 20.24 -24.30 -29.09
C TYR A 510 21.29 -23.21 -28.84
N LEU A 511 22.43 -23.52 -28.24
CA LEU A 511 23.47 -22.53 -27.93
C LEU A 511 24.77 -22.92 -28.64
N ALA A 512 25.12 -22.19 -29.71
CA ALA A 512 26.33 -22.40 -30.52
C ALA A 512 27.60 -22.49 -29.65
N GLY A 513 27.71 -21.64 -28.63
CA GLY A 513 28.82 -21.67 -27.69
C GLY A 513 28.93 -22.96 -26.87
N ILE A 514 27.81 -23.59 -26.50
CA ILE A 514 27.83 -24.88 -25.80
C ILE A 514 28.25 -25.99 -26.77
N LYS A 515 27.74 -25.98 -28.00
CA LYS A 515 28.14 -26.95 -29.04
C LYS A 515 29.64 -26.89 -29.34
N LEU A 516 30.20 -25.68 -29.43
CA LEU A 516 31.62 -25.46 -29.62
C LEU A 516 32.45 -26.08 -28.49
N VAL A 517 32.11 -25.76 -27.24
CA VAL A 517 32.80 -26.31 -26.05
C VAL A 517 32.74 -27.84 -26.03
N ILE A 518 31.58 -28.43 -26.34
CA ILE A 518 31.43 -29.90 -26.31
C ILE A 518 32.27 -30.56 -27.41
N ASN A 519 32.30 -30.01 -28.62
CA ASN A 519 33.15 -30.52 -29.70
C ASN A 519 34.64 -30.43 -29.31
N TYR A 520 35.06 -29.35 -28.65
CA TYR A 520 36.41 -29.24 -28.08
C TYR A 520 36.68 -30.29 -27.01
N LEU A 521 35.76 -30.51 -26.07
CA LEU A 521 35.91 -31.53 -25.03
C LEU A 521 35.98 -32.94 -25.62
N GLN A 522 35.17 -33.24 -26.64
CA GLN A 522 35.22 -34.52 -27.34
C GLN A 522 36.56 -34.70 -28.06
N ALA A 523 37.04 -33.69 -28.78
CA ALA A 523 38.33 -33.76 -29.47
C ALA A 523 39.53 -33.89 -28.51
N ILE A 524 39.41 -33.38 -27.28
CA ILE A 524 40.39 -33.60 -26.21
C ILE A 524 40.32 -35.05 -25.72
N ASP A 525 39.13 -35.55 -25.40
CA ASP A 525 38.92 -36.94 -24.94
C ASP A 525 39.39 -37.96 -26.00
N GLU A 526 39.21 -37.64 -27.29
CA GLU A 526 39.64 -38.44 -28.43
C GLU A 526 41.09 -38.18 -28.87
N GLN A 527 41.79 -37.22 -28.25
CA GLN A 527 43.17 -36.82 -28.55
C GLN A 527 43.41 -36.30 -29.99
N ILE A 528 42.38 -35.78 -30.64
CA ILE A 528 42.40 -35.24 -32.02
C ILE A 528 42.46 -33.71 -32.09
N ILE A 529 42.54 -33.04 -30.93
CA ILE A 529 42.56 -31.57 -30.80
C ILE A 529 43.63 -30.89 -31.67
N ASN A 530 44.77 -31.55 -31.91
CA ASN A 530 45.87 -31.01 -32.72
C ASN A 530 45.75 -31.36 -34.22
N GLN A 531 44.74 -32.16 -34.60
CA GLN A 531 44.54 -32.67 -35.95
C GLN A 531 43.37 -31.98 -36.67
N THR A 532 42.48 -31.31 -35.92
CA THR A 532 41.26 -30.70 -36.43
C THR A 532 41.02 -29.34 -35.80
N ASP A 533 40.86 -28.31 -36.62
CA ASP A 533 40.42 -26.99 -36.16
C ASP A 533 38.92 -27.04 -35.92
N ILE A 534 38.46 -26.75 -34.69
CA ILE A 534 37.03 -26.71 -34.37
C ILE A 534 36.57 -25.24 -34.40
N ASN A 535 35.58 -24.95 -35.24
CA ASN A 535 34.99 -23.62 -35.41
C ASN A 535 33.47 -23.71 -35.61
N GLU A 536 32.79 -22.58 -35.76
CA GLU A 536 31.33 -22.53 -35.88
C GLU A 536 30.80 -23.20 -37.17
N GLU A 537 31.64 -23.42 -38.18
CA GLU A 537 31.27 -23.97 -39.48
C GLU A 537 31.37 -25.50 -39.54
N ASN A 538 32.07 -26.14 -38.58
CA ASN A 538 32.34 -27.58 -38.60
C ASN A 538 31.99 -28.30 -37.29
N LEU A 539 30.99 -27.79 -36.56
CA LEU A 539 30.48 -28.42 -35.35
C LEU A 539 29.72 -29.71 -35.65
N GLU A 540 30.15 -30.82 -35.04
CA GLU A 540 29.40 -32.06 -35.08
C GLU A 540 28.21 -32.03 -34.12
N GLU A 541 27.12 -32.71 -34.53
CA GLU A 541 25.98 -32.93 -33.66
C GLU A 541 26.25 -34.10 -32.72
N ILE A 542 26.53 -33.75 -31.46
CA ILE A 542 26.75 -34.71 -30.38
C ILE A 542 25.42 -34.92 -29.66
N ASP A 543 25.09 -36.18 -29.35
CA ASP A 543 23.83 -36.49 -28.66
C ASP A 543 23.81 -35.92 -27.24
N LYS A 544 22.61 -35.61 -26.74
CA LYS A 544 22.42 -34.92 -25.46
C LYS A 544 23.06 -35.65 -24.27
N MET A 545 23.08 -36.98 -24.27
CA MET A 545 23.62 -37.77 -23.16
C MET A 545 25.15 -37.75 -23.16
N THR A 546 25.77 -37.81 -24.34
CA THR A 546 27.22 -37.66 -24.50
C THR A 546 27.68 -36.25 -24.16
N CYS A 547 26.95 -35.23 -24.63
CA CYS A 547 27.16 -33.84 -24.23
C CYS A 547 27.17 -33.65 -22.71
N ALA A 548 26.16 -34.19 -22.03
CA ALA A 548 26.02 -34.11 -20.58
C ALA A 548 27.19 -34.81 -19.85
N LYS A 549 27.67 -35.95 -20.37
CA LYS A 549 28.83 -36.66 -19.81
C LYS A 549 30.12 -35.86 -19.98
N LEU A 550 30.38 -35.32 -21.17
CA LEU A 550 31.57 -34.53 -21.48
C LEU A 550 31.68 -33.30 -20.58
N LEU A 551 30.58 -32.57 -20.43
CA LEU A 551 30.53 -31.41 -19.54
C LEU A 551 30.73 -31.79 -18.08
N ARG A 552 30.07 -32.87 -17.62
CA ARG A 552 30.17 -33.34 -16.22
C ARG A 552 31.57 -33.82 -15.85
N ASN A 553 32.28 -34.49 -16.76
CA ASN A 553 33.63 -34.99 -16.49
C ASN A 553 34.67 -33.86 -16.39
N ASN A 554 34.34 -32.69 -16.92
CA ASN A 554 35.24 -31.54 -17.05
C ASN A 554 34.76 -30.31 -16.24
N SER A 555 33.79 -30.49 -15.33
CA SER A 555 33.24 -29.48 -14.41
C SER A 555 33.49 -29.89 -12.96
#